data_AF-T1AQ70-F1
#
_entry.id   AF-T1AQ70-F1
#
_cell.length_a   1.000
_cell.length_b   1.000
_cell.length_c   1.000
_cell.angle_alpha   90.00
_cell.angle_beta   90.00
_cell.angle_gamma   90.00
#
_symmetry.space_group_name_H-M   'P 1'
#
loop_
_entity.id
_entity.type
_entity.pdbx_description
1 polymer ?
#
loop_
_entity_poly.entity_id
_entity_poly.type
_entity_poly.pdbx_seq_one_letter_code
_entity_poly.pdbx_strand_id
1 'polypeptide(L)'
;MSPGPAEIDLISTERRIHQALAHPALSEWLKDTLRAALERDPLALANDLELLGHLLRPWTEARIAREDYSGRSLDVHGATPQMSRA
;
A
#
# COMPACT_ATOMS: atom_id res chain seq x y z
N MET A 1 10.89 -4.89 -38.20
CA MET A 1 9.94 -5.86 -37.62
C MET A 1 8.98 -5.06 -36.76
N SER A 2 7.66 -5.27 -36.90
CA SER A 2 6.68 -4.68 -35.98
C SER A 2 6.65 -5.53 -34.70
N PRO A 3 6.51 -4.90 -33.51
CA PRO A 3 6.47 -5.62 -32.26
C PRO A 3 5.25 -6.54 -32.18
N GLY A 4 5.40 -7.68 -31.53
CA GLY A 4 4.30 -8.61 -31.28
C GLY A 4 3.35 -8.09 -30.17
N PRO A 5 2.15 -8.68 -30.02
CA PRO A 5 1.18 -8.23 -29.01
C PRO A 5 1.73 -8.28 -27.57
N ALA A 6 2.48 -9.31 -27.21
CA ALA A 6 3.10 -9.42 -25.88
C ALA A 6 4.17 -8.33 -25.63
N GLU A 7 4.88 -7.92 -26.67
CA GLU A 7 5.88 -6.84 -26.60
C GLU A 7 5.19 -5.48 -26.43
N ILE A 8 4.05 -5.27 -27.10
CA ILE A 8 3.21 -4.07 -26.90
C ILE A 8 2.71 -4.00 -25.45
N ASP A 9 2.26 -5.12 -24.90
CA ASP A 9 1.78 -5.17 -23.52
C ASP A 9 2.89 -4.85 -22.51
N LEU A 10 4.09 -5.42 -22.71
CA LEU A 10 5.27 -5.12 -21.88
C LEU A 10 5.65 -3.62 -21.94
N ILE A 11 5.74 -3.05 -23.15
CA ILE A 11 6.04 -1.62 -23.32
C ILE A 11 4.98 -0.75 -22.63
N SER A 12 3.71 -1.16 -22.69
CA SER A 12 2.60 -0.45 -22.06
C SER A 12 2.71 -0.47 -20.52
N THR A 13 3.05 -1.62 -19.93
CA THR A 13 3.20 -1.75 -18.47
C THR A 13 4.45 -1.03 -17.94
N GLU A 14 5.58 -1.13 -18.62
CA GLU A 14 6.80 -0.37 -18.28
C GLU A 14 6.56 1.15 -18.33
N ARG A 15 5.83 1.62 -19.35
CA ARG A 15 5.45 3.04 -19.46
C ARG A 15 4.65 3.52 -18.25
N ARG A 16 3.73 2.70 -17.72
CA ARG A 16 2.97 3.04 -16.52
C ARG A 16 3.86 3.16 -15.29
N ILE A 17 4.87 2.30 -15.17
CA ILE A 17 5.88 2.39 -14.10
C ILE A 17 6.65 3.71 -14.21
N HIS A 18 7.11 4.08 -15.41
CA HIS A 18 7.80 5.36 -15.62
C HIS A 18 6.91 6.58 -15.31
N GLN A 19 5.62 6.53 -15.67
CA GLN A 19 4.65 7.57 -15.32
C GLN A 19 4.49 7.70 -13.80
N ALA A 20 4.43 6.57 -13.07
CA ALA A 20 4.38 6.57 -11.62
C ALA A 20 5.66 7.18 -11.02
N LEU A 21 6.85 6.82 -11.53
CA LEU A 21 8.13 7.38 -11.08
C LEU A 21 8.22 8.91 -11.23
N ALA A 22 7.58 9.47 -12.26
CA ALA A 22 7.52 10.91 -12.48
C ALA A 22 6.47 11.62 -11.61
N HIS A 23 5.61 10.89 -10.89
CA HIS A 23 4.50 11.48 -10.16
C HIS A 23 4.96 12.06 -8.80
N PRO A 24 4.78 13.37 -8.54
CA PRO A 24 5.34 14.04 -7.37
C PRO A 24 4.70 13.59 -6.04
N ALA A 25 3.45 13.13 -6.07
CA ALA A 25 2.74 12.69 -4.86
C ALA A 25 3.09 11.27 -4.39
N LEU A 26 3.87 10.50 -5.16
CA LEU A 26 4.30 9.18 -4.69
C LEU A 26 5.47 9.32 -3.73
N SER A 27 5.46 8.49 -2.69
CA SER A 27 6.54 8.46 -1.71
C SER A 27 7.85 8.01 -2.35
N GLU A 28 8.97 8.50 -1.84
CA GLU A 28 10.29 8.07 -2.31
C GLU A 28 10.51 6.56 -2.11
N TRP A 29 9.99 5.98 -1.02
CA TRP A 29 10.02 4.53 -0.81
C TRP A 29 9.36 3.76 -1.96
N LEU A 30 8.19 4.20 -2.45
CA LEU A 30 7.52 3.55 -3.56
C LEU A 30 8.30 3.74 -4.86
N LYS A 31 8.84 4.94 -5.10
CA LYS A 31 9.66 5.20 -6.29
C LYS A 31 10.92 4.34 -6.32
N ASP A 32 11.61 4.21 -5.19
CA ASP A 32 12.80 3.35 -5.09
C ASP A 32 12.47 1.88 -5.30
N THR A 33 11.33 1.43 -4.76
CA THR A 33 10.83 0.06 -4.99
C THR A 33 10.55 -0.19 -6.48
N LEU A 34 9.91 0.76 -7.17
CA LEU A 34 9.63 0.67 -8.60
C LEU A 34 10.90 0.71 -9.47
N ARG A 35 11.90 1.54 -9.12
CA ARG A 35 13.21 1.55 -9.80
C ARG A 35 13.91 0.21 -9.64
N ALA A 36 13.99 -0.32 -8.42
CA ALA A 36 14.61 -1.62 -8.15
C ALA A 36 13.87 -2.80 -8.79
N ALA A 37 12.55 -2.67 -9.02
CA ALA A 37 11.76 -3.69 -9.70
C ALA A 37 12.10 -3.80 -11.21
N LEU A 38 12.38 -2.67 -11.88
CA LEU A 38 12.75 -2.64 -13.30
C LEU A 38 14.09 -3.35 -13.61
N GLU A 39 14.95 -3.50 -12.61
CA GLU A 39 16.27 -4.13 -12.74
C GLU A 39 16.28 -5.61 -12.33
N ARG A 40 15.15 -6.14 -11.84
CA ARG A 40 15.05 -7.50 -11.29
C ARG A 40 14.53 -8.51 -12.31
N ASP A 41 14.88 -9.77 -12.08
CA ASP A 41 14.27 -10.90 -12.77
C ASP A 41 12.74 -10.93 -12.51
N PRO A 42 11.89 -10.97 -13.56
CA PRO A 42 10.44 -10.90 -13.41
C PRO A 42 9.84 -12.05 -12.58
N LEU A 43 10.43 -13.25 -12.63
CA LEU A 43 9.93 -14.41 -11.89
C LEU A 43 10.23 -14.26 -10.38
N ALA A 44 11.43 -13.83 -10.03
CA ALA A 44 11.77 -13.49 -8.65
C ALA A 44 10.91 -12.34 -8.11
N LEU A 45 10.71 -11.29 -8.91
CA LEU A 45 9.88 -10.15 -8.54
C LEU A 45 8.42 -10.55 -8.29
N ALA A 46 7.86 -11.45 -9.10
CA ALA A 46 6.49 -11.94 -8.88
C ALA A 46 6.33 -12.61 -7.51
N ASN A 47 7.28 -13.45 -7.10
CA ASN A 47 7.27 -14.08 -5.79
C ASN A 47 7.41 -13.06 -4.65
N ASP A 48 8.32 -12.09 -4.80
CA ASP A 48 8.51 -11.03 -3.81
C ASP A 48 7.24 -10.18 -3.63
N LEU A 49 6.53 -9.88 -4.72
CA LEU A 49 5.27 -9.12 -4.67
C LEU A 49 4.15 -9.89 -3.97
N GLU A 50 4.04 -11.20 -4.21
CA GLU A 50 3.09 -12.06 -3.49
C GLU A 50 3.40 -12.06 -1.98
N LEU A 51 4.68 -12.24 -1.62
CA LEU A 51 5.10 -12.22 -0.22
C LEU A 51 4.87 -10.86 0.44
N LEU A 52 5.19 -9.75 -0.24
CA LEU A 52 4.91 -8.40 0.25
C LEU A 52 3.41 -8.19 0.48
N GLY A 53 2.56 -8.70 -0.41
CA GLY A 53 1.12 -8.70 -0.25
C GLY A 53 0.68 -9.43 1.03
N HIS A 54 1.24 -10.61 1.28
CA HIS A 54 0.95 -11.40 2.48
C HIS A 54 1.48 -10.78 3.79
N LEU A 55 2.56 -10.01 3.73
CA LEU A 55 3.18 -9.41 4.92
C LEU A 55 2.63 -8.00 5.22
N LEU A 56 2.68 -7.10 4.24
CA LEU A 56 2.41 -5.68 4.46
C LEU A 56 0.92 -5.37 4.56
N ARG A 57 0.07 -6.04 3.76
CA ARG A 57 -1.38 -5.78 3.81
C ARG A 57 -1.97 -6.05 5.19
N PRO A 58 -1.89 -7.26 5.78
CA PRO A 58 -2.46 -7.50 7.10
C PRO A 58 -1.79 -6.66 8.19
N TRP A 59 -0.49 -6.37 8.07
CA TRP A 59 0.20 -5.49 9.00
C TRP A 59 -0.34 -4.06 8.97
N THR A 60 -0.54 -3.47 7.79
CA THR A 60 -1.12 -2.12 7.66
C THR A 60 -2.56 -2.07 8.16
N GLU A 61 -3.39 -3.07 7.82
CA GLU A 61 -4.77 -3.18 8.28
C GLU A 61 -4.85 -3.26 9.81
N ALA A 62 -4.02 -4.11 10.44
CA ALA A 62 -3.95 -4.22 11.88
C ALA A 62 -3.49 -2.91 12.55
N ARG A 63 -2.53 -2.20 11.94
CA ARG A 63 -2.00 -0.95 12.47
C ARG A 63 -3.03 0.19 12.41
N ILE A 64 -3.72 0.32 11.28
CA ILE A 64 -4.81 1.30 11.11
C ILE A 64 -5.93 1.02 12.11
N ALA A 65 -6.38 -0.24 12.21
CA ALA A 65 -7.42 -0.63 13.16
C ALA A 65 -7.04 -0.32 14.62
N ARG A 66 -5.76 -0.47 14.98
CA ARG A 66 -5.25 -0.11 16.32
C ARG A 66 -5.35 1.40 16.57
N GLU A 67 -4.95 2.21 15.61
CA GLU A 67 -4.98 3.67 15.71
C GLU A 67 -6.44 4.17 15.79
N ASP A 68 -7.33 3.62 14.97
CA ASP A 68 -8.77 3.88 14.97
C ASP A 68 -9.47 3.49 16.29
N TYR A 69 -9.00 2.44 16.97
CA TYR A 69 -9.50 2.04 18.28
C TYR A 69 -8.95 2.94 19.39
N SER A 70 -7.70 3.36 19.28
CA SER A 70 -7.06 4.29 20.23
C SER A 70 -7.68 5.69 20.21
N GLY A 71 -8.14 6.17 19.05
CA GLY A 71 -8.83 7.45 18.92
C GLY A 71 -10.24 7.46 19.53
N ARG A 72 -10.96 6.33 19.50
CA ARG A 72 -12.32 6.21 20.06
C ARG A 72 -12.38 5.96 21.57
N SER A 73 -11.30 5.44 22.16
CA SER A 73 -11.28 5.08 23.59
C SER A 73 -11.19 6.29 24.54
N LEU A 74 -10.86 7.49 24.05
CA LEU A 74 -10.78 8.70 24.88
C LEU A 74 -12.12 9.45 25.02
N ASP A 75 -13.16 9.07 24.27
CA ASP A 75 -14.45 9.76 24.25
C ASP A 75 -15.49 9.21 25.26
N VAL A 76 -15.15 8.19 26.07
CA VAL A 76 -16.14 7.44 26.88
C VAL A 76 -16.15 7.80 28.38
N HIS A 77 -15.39 8.79 28.86
CA HIS A 77 -15.33 9.11 30.32
C HIS A 77 -16.14 10.34 30.78
N GLY A 78 -17.27 10.65 30.14
CA GLY A 78 -18.06 11.87 30.42
C GLY A 78 -19.49 11.68 30.96
N ALA A 79 -19.99 10.47 31.21
CA ALA A 79 -21.39 10.29 31.60
C ALA A 79 -21.58 9.25 32.71
N THR A 80 -21.36 9.65 33.96
CA THR A 80 -21.99 9.00 35.12
C THR A 80 -23.38 9.61 35.33
N PRO A 81 -24.49 8.86 35.22
CA PRO A 81 -25.81 9.35 35.60
C PRO A 81 -25.87 9.47 37.13
N GLN A 82 -26.02 10.70 37.62
CA GLN A 82 -26.30 10.96 39.02
C GLN A 82 -27.75 10.52 39.30
N MET A 83 -27.91 9.38 39.98
CA MET A 83 -29.21 8.94 40.50
C MET A 83 -29.66 9.89 41.62
N SER A 84 -30.58 10.80 41.29
CA SER A 84 -31.36 11.56 42.26
C SER A 84 -32.24 10.59 43.06
N ARG A 85 -31.94 10.45 44.36
CA ARG A 85 -32.87 9.86 45.33
C ARG A 85 -33.84 10.96 45.75
N ALA A 86 -35.12 10.73 45.50
CA ALA A 86 -36.24 11.40 46.16
C ALA A 86 -36.92 10.38 47.09
#